data_AF-A0AAW7JRG3-F1
#
_entry.id   AF-A0AAW7JRG3-F1
#
_cell.length_a   1.000
_cell.length_b   1.000
_cell.length_c   1.000
_cell.angle_alpha   90.00
_cell.angle_beta   90.00
_cell.angle_gamma   90.00
#
_symmetry.space_group_name_H-M   'P 1'
#
loop_
_entity.id
_entity.type
_entity.pdbx_description
1 polymer ?
#
loop_
_entity_poly.entity_id
_entity_poly.type
_entity_poly.pdbx_seq_one_letter_code
_entity_poly.pdbx_strand_id
1 'polypeptide(L)'
;MAYDFKKEYRDLYVPKARSSLVDVPAMTFAAMAGTGDPNEEGGAYQRALGVLYGFSYTVKMAKMGYWQPEGYFDYVVPPLEGLWWAGSGAFDGASIADKGGGLVLGVAHPSARFRDA
;
A
#
# COMPACT_ATOMS: atom_id res chain seq x y z
N MET A 1 2.27 21.14 9.34
CA MET A 1 2.06 19.83 10.00
C MET A 1 1.93 18.80 8.89
N ALA A 2 2.58 17.63 9.00
CA ALA A 2 2.51 16.61 7.97
C ALA A 2 1.11 16.01 7.89
N TYR A 3 0.61 15.79 6.67
CA TYR A 3 -0.66 15.13 6.41
C TYR A 3 -0.60 13.65 6.84
N ASP A 4 -1.59 13.17 7.59
CA ASP A 4 -1.60 11.81 8.14
C ASP A 4 -2.88 11.07 7.73
N PHE A 5 -2.75 10.15 6.77
CA PHE A 5 -3.86 9.38 6.22
C PHE A 5 -4.64 8.61 7.28
N LYS A 6 -4.00 8.16 8.37
CA LYS A 6 -4.70 7.44 9.45
C LYS A 6 -5.61 8.36 10.25
N LYS A 7 -5.29 9.66 10.31
CA LYS A 7 -6.10 10.66 11.00
C LYS A 7 -7.26 11.12 10.13
N GLU A 8 -6.98 11.34 8.85
CA GLU A 8 -7.96 11.85 7.87
C GLU A 8 -8.98 10.78 7.45
N TYR A 9 -8.51 9.54 7.23
CA TYR A 9 -9.35 8.40 6.86
C TYR A 9 -9.50 7.41 8.02
N ARG A 10 -9.93 7.92 9.17
CA ARG A 10 -10.02 7.12 10.39
C ARG A 10 -10.92 5.89 10.22
N ASP A 11 -12.02 6.00 9.47
CA ASP A 11 -12.93 4.87 9.23
C ASP A 11 -12.28 3.74 8.39
N LEU A 12 -11.24 4.04 7.60
CA LEU A 12 -10.50 3.05 6.81
C LEU A 12 -9.35 2.42 7.61
N TYR A 13 -8.64 3.24 8.39
CA TYR A 13 -7.41 2.81 9.09
C TYR A 13 -7.61 2.42 10.56
N VAL A 14 -8.77 2.71 11.14
CA VAL A 14 -9.10 2.40 12.54
C VAL A 14 -10.46 1.69 12.58
N PRO A 15 -10.50 0.40 12.18
CA PRO A 15 -11.76 -0.35 12.13
C PRO A 15 -12.34 -0.52 13.53
N LYS A 16 -13.67 -0.48 13.63
CA LYS A 16 -14.40 -0.79 14.86
C LYS A 16 -14.52 -2.31 15.00
N ALA A 17 -14.71 -2.79 16.23
CA ALA A 17 -14.88 -4.22 16.50
C ALA A 17 -16.12 -4.86 15.83
N ARG A 18 -17.08 -4.03 15.40
CA ARG A 18 -18.25 -4.47 14.64
C ARG A 18 -18.01 -4.25 13.16
N SER A 19 -18.34 -5.25 12.34
CA SER A 19 -18.35 -5.13 10.89
C SER A 19 -19.24 -3.97 10.44
N SER A 20 -18.73 -3.17 9.51
CA SER A 20 -19.47 -2.06 8.92
C SER A 20 -19.19 -1.98 7.42
N LEU A 21 -20.19 -1.55 6.66
CA LEU A 21 -19.98 -1.16 5.27
C LEU A 21 -19.21 0.17 5.26
N VAL A 22 -18.20 0.26 4.39
CA VAL A 22 -17.34 1.44 4.26
C VAL A 22 -17.24 1.83 2.80
N ASP A 23 -17.30 3.13 2.52
CA ASP A 23 -17.06 3.68 1.20
C ASP A 23 -15.60 4.10 1.11
N VAL A 24 -14.85 3.45 0.22
CA VAL A 24 -13.44 3.78 -0.03
C VAL A 24 -13.37 4.73 -1.21
N PRO A 25 -12.92 5.99 -1.04
CA PRO A 25 -12.77 6.92 -2.16
C PRO A 25 -11.64 6.46 -3.08
N ALA A 26 -11.61 6.99 -4.31
CA ALA A 26 -10.48 6.79 -5.20
C ALA A 26 -9.19 7.36 -4.57
N MET A 27 -8.15 6.53 -4.49
CA MET A 27 -6.86 6.87 -3.89
C MET A 27 -5.73 6.49 -4.84
N THR A 28 -4.61 7.20 -4.73
CA THR A 28 -3.40 6.91 -5.49
C THR A 28 -2.51 5.99 -4.66
N PHE A 29 -1.88 5.00 -5.28
CA PHE A 29 -0.99 4.06 -4.61
C PHE A 29 0.32 3.94 -5.38
N ALA A 30 1.44 3.92 -4.66
CA ALA A 30 2.64 3.29 -5.17
C ALA A 30 2.47 1.80 -4.96
N ALA A 31 2.58 1.00 -6.02
CA ALA A 31 2.27 -0.42 -5.96
C ALA A 31 3.28 -1.30 -6.72
N MET A 32 3.49 -2.51 -6.21
CA MET A 32 4.37 -3.54 -6.77
C MET A 32 3.57 -4.83 -6.90
N ALA A 33 3.37 -5.31 -8.13
CA ALA A 33 2.75 -6.60 -8.40
C ALA A 33 3.81 -7.72 -8.38
N GLY A 34 3.41 -8.90 -7.92
CA GLY A 34 4.26 -10.07 -7.85
C GLY A 34 3.50 -11.35 -7.53
N THR A 35 4.23 -12.44 -7.41
CA THR A 35 3.73 -13.77 -7.06
C THR A 35 4.73 -14.45 -6.13
N GLY A 36 4.28 -15.44 -5.36
CA GLY A 36 5.15 -16.27 -4.51
C GLY A 36 4.80 -16.18 -3.02
N ASP A 37 5.37 -17.11 -2.24
CA ASP A 37 5.11 -17.18 -0.80
C ASP A 37 5.72 -15.97 -0.07
N PRO A 38 4.91 -15.15 0.63
CA PRO A 38 5.44 -14.01 1.35
C PRO A 38 6.32 -14.36 2.55
N ASN A 39 6.31 -15.62 2.99
CA ASN A 39 7.14 -16.11 4.07
C ASN A 39 8.53 -16.57 3.60
N GLU A 40 8.79 -16.58 2.30
CA GLU A 40 10.10 -16.94 1.75
C GLU A 40 11.15 -15.87 2.08
N GLU A 41 12.19 -16.28 2.80
CA GLU A 41 13.29 -15.40 3.16
C GLU A 41 14.06 -14.96 1.91
N GLY A 42 14.26 -13.65 1.77
CA GLY A 42 14.84 -13.07 0.56
C GLY A 42 13.95 -13.19 -0.68
N GLY A 43 12.71 -13.70 -0.55
CA GLY A 43 11.78 -13.95 -1.65
C GLY A 43 11.23 -12.69 -2.33
N ALA A 44 10.34 -12.89 -3.30
CA ALA A 44 9.79 -11.80 -4.12
C ALA A 44 9.09 -10.72 -3.27
N TYR A 45 8.36 -11.13 -2.24
CA TYR A 45 7.68 -10.23 -1.30
C TYR A 45 8.65 -9.28 -0.57
N GLN A 46 9.70 -9.82 0.04
CA GLN A 46 10.66 -9.02 0.80
C GLN A 46 11.42 -8.03 -0.10
N ARG A 47 11.79 -8.46 -1.32
CA ARG A 47 12.42 -7.58 -2.31
C ARG A 47 11.47 -6.45 -2.75
N ALA A 48 10.21 -6.78 -3.01
CA ALA A 48 9.20 -5.80 -3.39
C ALA A 48 8.98 -4.74 -2.29
N LEU A 49 8.98 -5.15 -1.01
CA LEU A 49 8.92 -4.22 0.12
C LEU A 49 10.12 -3.26 0.15
N GLY A 50 11.33 -3.75 -0.08
CA GLY A 50 12.53 -2.92 -0.13
C GLY A 50 12.44 -1.83 -1.18
N VAL A 51 11.99 -2.18 -2.39
CA VAL A 51 11.79 -1.22 -3.49
C VAL A 51 10.67 -0.23 -3.15
N LEU A 52 9.52 -0.72 -2.69
CA LEU A 52 8.34 0.10 -2.41
C LEU A 52 8.61 1.13 -1.31
N TYR A 53 9.25 0.72 -0.22
CA TYR A 53 9.62 1.65 0.85
C TYR A 53 10.79 2.56 0.46
N GLY A 54 11.76 2.06 -0.31
CA GLY A 54 12.82 2.89 -0.87
C GLY A 54 12.24 4.07 -1.66
N PHE A 55 11.34 3.77 -2.61
CA PHE A 55 10.62 4.79 -3.37
C PHE A 55 9.80 5.73 -2.48
N SER A 56 8.98 5.17 -1.59
CA SER A 56 8.05 5.96 -0.76
C SER A 56 8.78 6.95 0.16
N TYR A 57 9.89 6.54 0.76
CA TYR A 57 10.70 7.41 1.61
C TYR A 57 11.53 8.41 0.82
N THR A 58 12.01 8.06 -0.39
CA THR A 58 12.66 9.03 -1.27
C THR A 58 11.71 10.19 -1.59
N VAL A 59 10.46 9.92 -1.97
CA VAL A 59 9.47 10.98 -2.22
C VAL A 59 9.17 11.78 -0.95
N LYS A 60 8.94 11.10 0.19
CA LYS A 60 8.72 11.76 1.48
C LYS A 60 9.87 12.72 1.83
N MET A 61 11.12 12.33 1.58
CA MET A 61 12.30 13.12 1.93
C MET A 61 12.65 14.19 0.89
N ALA A 62 11.90 14.32 -0.22
CA ALA A 62 12.07 15.42 -1.17
C ALA A 62 11.97 16.81 -0.51
N LYS A 63 11.25 16.94 0.62
CA LYS A 63 11.21 18.18 1.42
C LYS A 63 12.58 18.66 1.93
N MET A 64 13.55 17.77 2.05
CA MET A 64 14.91 18.07 2.51
C MET A 64 15.89 18.32 1.35
N GLY A 65 15.46 18.10 0.11
CA GLY A 65 16.29 18.25 -1.09
C GLY A 65 16.12 19.59 -1.79
N TYR A 66 16.89 19.78 -2.86
CA TYR A 66 16.81 20.96 -3.73
C TYR A 66 15.65 20.91 -4.73
N TRP A 67 15.01 19.76 -4.86
CA TRP A 67 13.91 19.53 -5.79
C TRP A 67 12.75 18.84 -5.08
N GLN A 68 11.54 19.28 -5.42
CA GLN A 68 10.28 18.66 -5.00
C GLN A 68 9.42 18.39 -6.24
N PRO A 69 8.69 17.26 -6.27
CA PRO A 69 7.67 17.04 -7.28
C PRO A 69 6.64 18.17 -7.28
N GLU A 70 6.07 18.47 -8.45
CA GLU A 70 4.96 19.41 -8.55
C GLU A 70 3.80 18.95 -7.67
N GLY A 71 3.22 19.88 -6.90
CA GLY A 71 2.14 19.58 -5.97
C GLY A 71 2.55 18.83 -4.70
N TYR A 72 3.84 18.63 -4.45
CA TYR A 72 4.32 17.99 -3.22
C TYR A 72 3.80 18.71 -1.96
N PHE A 73 3.43 17.91 -0.97
CA PHE A 73 3.18 18.34 0.40
C PHE A 73 3.79 17.35 1.39
N ASP A 74 4.09 17.80 2.61
CA ASP A 74 4.65 16.92 3.64
C ASP A 74 3.57 15.96 4.19
N TYR A 75 3.89 14.67 4.26
CA TYR A 75 2.98 13.62 4.71
C TYR A 75 3.70 12.52 5.51
N VAL A 76 2.91 11.80 6.29
CA VAL A 76 3.31 10.55 6.94
C VAL A 76 3.13 9.41 5.95
N VAL A 77 4.17 8.59 5.76
CA VAL A 77 4.07 7.41 4.88
C VAL A 77 3.00 6.47 5.46
N PRO A 78 1.94 6.14 4.70
CA PRO A 78 0.86 5.30 5.19
C PRO A 78 1.31 3.87 5.50
N PRO A 79 0.48 3.09 6.22
CA PRO A 79 0.72 1.66 6.41
C PRO A 79 0.85 0.92 5.08
N LEU A 80 1.59 -0.19 5.10
CA LEU A 80 1.61 -1.15 3.99
C LEU A 80 0.24 -1.79 3.84
N GLU A 81 -0.24 -1.86 2.61
CA GLU A 81 -1.44 -2.56 2.21
C GLU A 81 -1.08 -3.65 1.18
N GLY A 82 -1.89 -4.70 1.08
CA GLY A 82 -1.64 -5.81 0.17
C GLY A 82 -2.95 -6.40 -0.35
N LEU A 83 -3.05 -6.54 -1.67
CA LEU A 83 -4.12 -7.25 -2.34
C LEU A 83 -3.63 -8.65 -2.72
N TRP A 84 -4.36 -9.68 -2.30
CA TRP A 84 -3.96 -11.08 -2.47
C TRP A 84 -5.02 -11.84 -3.26
N TRP A 85 -4.58 -12.71 -4.16
CA TRP A 85 -5.46 -13.64 -4.86
C TRP A 85 -4.73 -14.94 -5.17
N ALA A 86 -5.49 -16.01 -5.32
CA ALA A 86 -4.96 -17.33 -5.63
C ALA A 86 -5.81 -18.01 -6.71
N GLY A 87 -5.22 -18.99 -7.39
CA GLY A 87 -5.91 -19.80 -8.38
C GLY A 87 -6.96 -20.72 -7.77
N SER A 88 -7.78 -21.34 -8.62
CA SER A 88 -8.76 -22.34 -8.20
C SER A 88 -8.09 -23.50 -7.46
N GLY A 89 -8.58 -23.86 -6.27
CA GLY A 89 -8.05 -24.96 -5.46
C GLY A 89 -6.96 -24.57 -4.47
N ALA A 90 -6.57 -23.29 -4.39
CA ALA A 90 -5.57 -22.83 -3.42
C ALA A 90 -6.08 -22.73 -1.97
N PHE A 91 -7.39 -22.77 -1.77
CA PHE A 91 -8.03 -22.77 -0.45
C PHE A 91 -8.72 -24.12 -0.21
N ASP A 92 -8.35 -24.82 0.86
CA ASP A 92 -8.86 -26.15 1.21
C ASP A 92 -10.09 -26.12 2.13
N GLY A 93 -10.59 -24.92 2.46
CA GLY A 93 -11.70 -24.72 3.41
C GLY A 93 -11.25 -24.32 4.82
N ALA A 94 -9.98 -24.51 5.17
CA ALA A 94 -9.42 -24.13 6.47
C ALA A 94 -8.17 -23.24 6.32
N SER A 95 -7.39 -23.43 5.26
CA SER A 95 -6.10 -22.79 5.04
C SER A 95 -5.83 -22.54 3.56
N ILE A 96 -4.91 -21.61 3.32
CA ILE A 96 -4.35 -21.40 1.98
C ILE A 96 -3.24 -22.44 1.79
N ALA A 97 -3.56 -23.51 1.06
CA ALA A 97 -2.67 -24.63 0.79
C ALA A 97 -1.54 -24.24 -0.17
N ASP A 98 -1.82 -23.32 -1.09
CA ASP A 98 -0.84 -22.75 -2.01
C ASP A 98 -0.75 -21.23 -1.82
N LYS A 99 0.38 -20.78 -1.27
CA LYS A 99 0.71 -19.36 -1.08
C LYS A 99 1.45 -18.75 -2.27
N GLY A 100 1.70 -19.50 -3.34
CA GLY A 100 2.36 -19.04 -4.56
C GLY A 100 1.49 -18.13 -5.44
N GLY A 101 0.29 -17.78 -4.98
CA GLY A 101 -0.65 -16.88 -5.65
C GLY A 101 -0.10 -15.48 -5.91
N GLY A 102 -0.96 -14.65 -6.52
CA GLY A 102 -0.62 -13.29 -6.86
C GLY A 102 -0.83 -12.32 -5.70
N LEU A 103 0.02 -11.30 -5.70
CA LEU A 103 0.00 -10.22 -4.74
C LEU A 103 0.25 -8.89 -5.43
N VAL A 104 -0.45 -7.84 -5.01
CA VAL A 104 -0.01 -6.45 -5.20
C VAL A 104 0.21 -5.82 -3.85
N LEU A 105 1.44 -5.38 -3.58
CA LEU A 105 1.77 -4.55 -2.43
C LEU A 105 1.53 -3.10 -2.77
N GLY A 106 0.96 -2.34 -1.85
CA GLY A 106 0.66 -0.93 -2.05
C GLY A 106 0.97 -0.10 -0.82
N VAL A 107 1.42 1.13 -1.03
CA VAL A 107 1.40 2.18 -0.02
C VAL A 107 0.60 3.34 -0.60
N ALA A 108 -0.44 3.76 0.10
CA ALA A 108 -1.23 4.92 -0.31
C ALA A 108 -0.29 6.12 -0.48
N HIS A 109 -0.42 6.81 -1.61
CA HIS A 109 0.40 7.94 -1.97
C HIS A 109 -0.48 9.18 -2.09
N PRO A 110 -0.04 10.31 -1.55
CA PRO A 110 -0.72 11.57 -1.81
C PRO A 110 -0.69 11.88 -3.29
N SER A 111 -1.87 12.05 -3.90
CA SER A 111 -1.98 12.79 -5.14
C SER A 111 -2.22 14.26 -4.82
N ALA A 112 -1.32 15.12 -5.30
CA ALA A 112 -1.77 16.42 -5.76
C ALA A 112 -2.69 16.14 -6.95
N ARG A 113 -3.91 16.66 -6.91
CA ARG A 113 -4.97 16.44 -7.90
C ARG A 113 -4.45 16.11 -9.31
N PHE A 114 -4.56 14.86 -9.74
CA PHE A 114 -4.83 14.51 -11.14
C PHE A 114 -6.36 14.39 -11.31
N ARG A 115 -7.07 15.41 -10.85
CA ARG A 115 -8.46 15.65 -11.20
C ARG A 115 -8.43 16.96 -11.96
N ASP A 116 -8.85 16.89 -13.22
CA ASP A 116 -8.95 17.96 -14.22
C ASP A 116 -7.78 18.01 -15.23
N ALA A 117 -7.71 16.97 -16.07
CA ALA A 117 -7.35 17.04 -17.48
C ALA A 117 -8.24 16.07 -18.27
#